data_AF-A0A2X1WQQ7-F1
#
_entry.id   AF-A0A2X1WQQ7-F1
#
_cell.length_a   1.000
_cell.length_b   1.000
_cell.length_c   1.000
_cell.angle_alpha   90.00
_cell.angle_beta   90.00
_cell.angle_gamma   90.00
#
_symmetry.space_group_name_H-M   'P 1'
#
loop_
_entity.id
_entity.type
_entity.pdbx_description
1 polymer ?
#
loop_
_entity_poly.entity_id
_entity_poly.type
_entity_poly.pdbx_seq_one_letter_code
_entity_poly.pdbx_strand_id
1 'polypeptide(L)'
;MGISVEKARELTVAFTQDYPGALELGFKFRDTPVDLYGDRGINLPMMAGYRSKSQANSQGLKGTIDVALNNVPNEKEFIKSLRHEVLGHYGINSFAPEDKKLLLEGIIEAKNDLPFKNLWNYVVKHYPNESILMQAEEVLAYRVETLEPELHKDNPNVHSIGAKSFQDTCVEKSRLMTVEDLDNITLMIAQGIRDKTREQKTFPVYGIFGRQADRQTQTEELLDKILQNLPPDTQRMARENVEKARQAQSPAPEHHQDMELDL
;
A
#
# COMPACT_ATOMS: atom_id res chain seq x y z
N MET A 1 -0.06 -5.24 -26.05
CA MET A 1 -0.93 -6.32 -25.57
C MET A 1 -0.30 -6.84 -24.29
N GLY A 2 -1.07 -6.96 -23.21
CA GLY A 2 -0.54 -7.37 -21.91
C GLY A 2 -0.35 -8.89 -21.79
N ILE A 3 0.03 -9.34 -20.60
CA ILE A 3 0.19 -10.77 -20.28
C ILE A 3 -1.17 -11.49 -20.19
N SER A 4 -1.25 -12.77 -20.55
CA SER A 4 -2.50 -13.54 -20.45
C SER A 4 -2.82 -13.95 -19.00
N VAL A 5 -4.10 -14.26 -18.74
CA VAL A 5 -4.55 -14.76 -17.43
C VAL A 5 -3.87 -16.09 -17.08
N GLU A 6 -3.69 -16.98 -18.05
CA GLU A 6 -3.03 -18.28 -17.84
C GLU A 6 -1.59 -18.08 -17.39
N LYS A 7 -0.86 -17.17 -18.05
CA LYS A 7 0.54 -16.91 -17.70
C LYS A 7 0.66 -16.17 -16.36
N ALA A 8 -0.22 -15.22 -16.07
CA ALA A 8 -0.29 -14.55 -14.78
C ALA A 8 -0.52 -15.55 -13.63
N ARG A 9 -1.40 -16.54 -13.82
CA ARG A 9 -1.63 -17.63 -12.84
C ARG A 9 -0.40 -18.50 -12.65
N GLU A 10 0.24 -18.94 -13.73
CA GLU A 10 1.47 -19.74 -13.69
C GLU A 10 2.58 -19.03 -12.89
N LEU A 11 2.84 -17.76 -13.22
CA LEU A 11 3.85 -16.94 -12.55
C LEU A 11 3.52 -16.71 -11.07
N THR A 12 2.23 -16.52 -10.74
CA THR A 12 1.79 -16.36 -9.35
C THR A 12 1.99 -17.65 -8.55
N VAL A 13 1.69 -18.82 -9.14
CA VAL A 13 1.95 -20.11 -8.49
C VAL A 13 3.45 -20.26 -8.19
N ALA A 14 4.31 -20.02 -9.17
CA ALA A 14 5.76 -20.06 -8.97
C ALA A 14 6.22 -19.08 -7.87
N PHE A 15 5.72 -17.83 -7.90
CA PHE A 15 6.02 -16.83 -6.88
C PHE A 15 5.59 -17.29 -5.48
N THR A 16 4.41 -17.90 -5.33
CA THR A 16 3.92 -18.40 -4.03
C THR A 16 4.67 -19.66 -3.55
N GLN A 17 5.36 -20.38 -4.43
CA GLN A 17 6.26 -21.46 -4.00
C GLN A 17 7.52 -20.89 -3.33
N ASP A 18 8.01 -19.75 -3.84
CA ASP A 18 9.14 -19.05 -3.22
C ASP A 18 8.76 -18.24 -1.97
N TYR A 19 7.51 -17.77 -1.93
CA TYR A 19 6.98 -16.93 -0.85
C TYR A 19 5.63 -17.47 -0.36
N PRO A 20 5.59 -18.63 0.32
CA PRO A 20 4.33 -19.26 0.67
C PRO A 20 3.51 -18.50 1.73
N GLY A 21 4.07 -17.49 2.41
CA GLY A 21 3.29 -16.51 3.19
C GLY A 21 2.36 -15.64 2.33
N ALA A 22 2.60 -15.53 1.02
CA ALA A 22 1.71 -14.84 0.08
C ALA A 22 0.37 -15.58 -0.13
N LEU A 23 0.25 -16.84 0.29
CA LEU A 23 -1.01 -17.61 0.21
C LEU A 23 -2.11 -17.06 1.13
N GLU A 24 -1.78 -16.11 2.02
CA GLU A 24 -2.76 -15.36 2.80
C GLU A 24 -3.48 -14.27 1.98
N LEU A 25 -3.10 -14.10 0.71
CA LEU A 25 -3.64 -13.10 -0.20
C LEU A 25 -4.44 -13.74 -1.33
N GLY A 26 -5.55 -13.10 -1.71
CA GLY A 26 -6.27 -13.45 -2.93
C GLY A 26 -5.69 -12.73 -4.13
N PHE A 27 -5.42 -13.43 -5.23
CA PHE A 27 -4.94 -12.81 -6.47
C PHE A 27 -6.09 -12.64 -7.46
N LYS A 28 -6.35 -11.41 -7.91
CA LYS A 28 -7.41 -11.07 -8.86
C LYS A 28 -6.81 -10.52 -10.13
N PHE A 29 -7.05 -11.21 -11.23
CA PHE A 29 -6.62 -10.81 -12.56
C PHE A 29 -7.82 -10.36 -13.38
N ARG A 30 -7.70 -9.16 -13.94
CA ARG A 30 -8.66 -8.59 -14.90
C ARG A 30 -7.90 -7.88 -16.01
N ASP A 31 -8.58 -7.64 -17.12
CA ASP A 31 -7.94 -7.01 -18.28
C ASP A 31 -7.60 -5.55 -17.98
N THR A 32 -8.51 -4.81 -17.33
CA THR A 32 -8.34 -3.38 -17.08
C THR A 32 -8.57 -3.00 -15.61
N PRO A 33 -8.12 -1.81 -15.16
CA PRO A 33 -8.47 -1.29 -13.84
C PRO A 33 -9.97 -1.04 -13.66
N VAL A 34 -10.71 -0.74 -14.74
CA VAL A 34 -12.16 -0.57 -14.69
C VAL A 34 -12.84 -1.89 -14.31
N ASP A 35 -12.36 -3.02 -14.81
CA ASP A 35 -12.88 -4.34 -14.44
C ASP A 35 -12.62 -4.71 -12.96
N LEU A 36 -11.65 -4.05 -12.32
CA LEU A 36 -11.32 -4.23 -10.91
C LEU A 36 -12.10 -3.29 -9.98
N TYR A 37 -12.43 -2.08 -10.44
CA TYR A 37 -12.87 -0.98 -9.56
C TYR A 37 -14.06 -0.14 -10.08
N GLY A 38 -14.61 -0.46 -11.25
CA GLY A 38 -15.63 0.36 -11.92
C GLY A 38 -15.08 1.72 -12.31
N ASP A 39 -15.90 2.77 -12.17
CA ASP A 39 -15.56 4.14 -12.57
C ASP A 39 -14.29 4.68 -11.91
N ARG A 40 -13.96 4.18 -10.70
CA ARG A 40 -12.72 4.55 -10.01
C ARG A 40 -11.47 4.07 -10.74
N GLY A 41 -11.59 3.06 -11.61
CA GLY A 41 -10.53 2.53 -12.44
C GLY A 41 -10.24 3.35 -13.69
N ILE A 42 -11.09 4.33 -14.03
CA ILE A 42 -10.91 5.14 -15.23
C ILE A 42 -9.58 5.90 -15.15
N ASN A 43 -8.78 5.83 -16.22
CA ASN A 43 -7.46 6.46 -16.35
C ASN A 43 -6.43 6.09 -15.29
N LEU A 44 -6.61 4.98 -14.55
CA LEU A 44 -5.55 4.48 -13.66
C LEU A 44 -4.46 3.78 -14.48
N PRO A 45 -3.20 4.25 -14.44
CA PRO A 45 -2.10 3.59 -15.13
C PRO A 45 -1.55 2.37 -14.36
N MET A 46 -2.27 1.88 -13.35
CA MET A 46 -1.77 0.86 -12.43
C MET A 46 -1.61 -0.50 -13.11
N MET A 47 -0.51 -1.18 -12.80
CA MET A 47 -0.29 -2.58 -13.19
C MET A 47 -0.89 -3.53 -12.16
N ALA A 48 -0.51 -3.33 -10.90
CA ALA A 48 -1.01 -4.09 -9.76
C ALA A 48 -1.31 -3.15 -8.59
N GLY A 49 -1.93 -3.71 -7.56
CA GLY A 49 -2.12 -3.02 -6.31
C GLY A 49 -2.54 -3.96 -5.18
N TYR A 50 -2.07 -3.66 -3.98
CA TYR A 50 -2.44 -4.34 -2.75
C TYR A 50 -3.66 -3.69 -2.10
N ARG A 51 -4.67 -4.52 -1.82
CA ARG A 51 -5.87 -4.13 -1.08
C ARG A 51 -5.90 -4.88 0.25
N SER A 52 -5.53 -4.18 1.32
CA SER A 52 -5.64 -4.76 2.66
C SER A 52 -7.11 -4.92 3.07
N LYS A 53 -7.37 -5.89 3.94
CA LYS A 53 -8.64 -5.98 4.68
C LYS A 53 -8.38 -5.68 6.13
N SER A 54 -9.35 -5.07 6.81
CA SER A 54 -9.27 -4.81 8.26
C SER A 54 -9.19 -6.09 9.08
N GLN A 55 -9.69 -7.22 8.54
CA GLN A 55 -9.57 -8.57 9.08
C GLN A 55 -9.56 -9.60 7.95
N ALA A 56 -9.09 -10.81 8.24
CA ALA A 56 -9.20 -11.94 7.32
C ALA A 56 -10.67 -12.19 6.93
N ASN A 57 -10.94 -12.45 5.65
CA ASN A 57 -12.31 -12.77 5.21
C ASN A 57 -12.72 -14.20 5.63
N SER A 58 -13.94 -14.62 5.27
CA SER A 58 -14.44 -15.98 5.51
C SER A 58 -13.59 -17.10 4.88
N GLN A 59 -12.66 -16.76 3.99
CA GLN A 59 -11.71 -17.70 3.38
C GLN A 59 -10.31 -17.61 4.03
N GLY A 60 -10.15 -16.83 5.11
CA GLY A 60 -8.87 -16.62 5.79
C GLY A 60 -7.94 -15.62 5.10
N LEU A 61 -8.36 -14.98 4.00
CA LEU A 61 -7.51 -14.07 3.23
C LEU A 61 -7.43 -12.68 3.89
N LYS A 62 -6.20 -12.21 4.13
CA LYS A 62 -5.88 -10.93 4.80
C LYS A 62 -5.88 -9.73 3.84
N GLY A 63 -5.92 -9.98 2.53
CA GLY A 63 -5.96 -8.94 1.51
C GLY A 63 -6.15 -9.51 0.11
N THR A 64 -6.11 -8.64 -0.90
CA THR A 64 -6.03 -9.04 -2.31
C THR A 64 -4.92 -8.31 -3.04
N ILE A 65 -4.33 -9.00 -4.02
CA ILE A 65 -3.45 -8.43 -5.04
C ILE A 65 -4.26 -8.36 -6.32
N ASP A 66 -4.54 -7.14 -6.77
CA ASP A 66 -5.39 -6.87 -7.90
C ASP A 66 -4.52 -6.41 -9.07
N VAL A 67 -4.55 -7.13 -10.20
CA VAL A 67 -3.68 -6.86 -11.36
C VAL A 67 -4.50 -6.60 -12.62
N ALA A 68 -4.20 -5.49 -13.28
CA ALA A 68 -4.75 -5.09 -14.57
C ALA A 68 -3.81 -5.58 -15.69
N LEU A 69 -4.10 -6.75 -16.26
CA LEU A 69 -3.20 -7.48 -17.14
C LEU A 69 -2.81 -6.73 -18.41
N ASN A 70 -3.71 -5.91 -18.99
CA ASN A 70 -3.38 -5.12 -20.18
C ASN A 70 -2.30 -4.07 -19.92
N ASN A 71 -2.14 -3.64 -18.67
CA ASN A 71 -1.11 -2.68 -18.28
C ASN A 71 0.24 -3.34 -17.98
N VAL A 72 0.29 -4.68 -17.89
CA VAL A 72 1.51 -5.44 -17.60
C VAL A 72 2.18 -5.86 -18.92
N PRO A 73 3.32 -5.25 -19.29
CA PRO A 73 3.88 -5.42 -20.63
C PRO A 73 4.54 -6.78 -20.86
N ASN A 74 5.03 -7.44 -19.81
CA ASN A 74 5.72 -8.73 -19.90
C ASN A 74 5.80 -9.41 -18.52
N GLU A 75 6.28 -10.65 -18.52
CA GLU A 75 6.45 -11.49 -17.32
C GLU A 75 7.37 -10.86 -16.27
N LYS A 76 8.42 -10.16 -16.69
CA LYS A 76 9.35 -9.50 -15.77
C LYS A 76 8.65 -8.39 -14.99
N GLU A 77 7.89 -7.53 -15.66
CA GLU A 77 7.11 -6.49 -14.98
C GLU A 77 5.98 -7.07 -14.13
N PHE A 78 5.42 -8.23 -14.50
CA PHE A 78 4.46 -8.95 -13.65
C PHE A 78 5.10 -9.39 -12.33
N ILE A 79 6.28 -10.03 -12.38
CA ILE A 79 7.00 -10.46 -11.17
C ILE A 79 7.45 -9.26 -10.33
N LYS A 80 7.93 -8.18 -10.95
CA LYS A 80 8.25 -6.92 -10.24
C LYS A 80 7.01 -6.38 -9.52
N SER A 81 5.86 -6.38 -10.19
CA SER A 81 4.59 -5.98 -9.57
C SER A 81 4.23 -6.89 -8.39
N LEU A 82 4.38 -8.21 -8.50
CA LEU A 82 4.14 -9.11 -7.37
C LEU A 82 5.07 -8.83 -6.19
N ARG A 83 6.36 -8.56 -6.43
CA ARG A 83 7.31 -8.17 -5.37
C ARG A 83 6.89 -6.87 -4.71
N HIS A 84 6.56 -5.85 -5.51
CA HIS A 84 6.11 -4.54 -5.05
C HIS A 84 4.91 -4.68 -4.10
N GLU A 85 3.88 -5.40 -4.52
CA GLU A 85 2.67 -5.52 -3.73
C GLU A 85 2.81 -6.48 -2.54
N VAL A 86 3.45 -7.64 -2.74
CA VAL A 86 3.53 -8.70 -1.72
C VAL A 86 4.68 -8.47 -0.75
N LEU A 87 5.90 -8.23 -1.24
CA LEU A 87 7.07 -8.04 -0.38
C LEU A 87 7.17 -6.60 0.12
N GLY A 88 6.61 -5.65 -0.64
CA GLY A 88 6.58 -4.23 -0.29
C GLY A 88 5.41 -3.91 0.63
N HIS A 89 4.24 -3.65 0.06
CA HIS A 89 3.06 -3.19 0.82
C HIS A 89 2.51 -4.22 1.79
N TYR A 90 2.32 -5.47 1.37
CA TYR A 90 1.90 -6.51 2.32
C TYR A 90 3.03 -6.83 3.32
N GLY A 91 4.27 -6.95 2.84
CA GLY A 91 5.43 -7.29 3.66
C GLY A 91 5.72 -6.29 4.77
N ILE A 92 5.67 -4.98 4.50
CA ILE A 92 5.86 -3.95 5.53
C ILE A 92 4.76 -3.99 6.60
N ASN A 93 3.57 -4.48 6.26
CA ASN A 93 2.48 -4.64 7.21
C ASN A 93 2.66 -5.84 8.16
N SER A 94 3.73 -6.63 8.01
CA SER A 94 4.12 -7.66 9.00
C SER A 94 4.81 -7.10 10.25
N PHE A 95 5.23 -5.84 10.22
CA PHE A 95 5.68 -5.12 11.41
C PHE A 95 4.49 -4.75 12.31
N ALA A 96 4.72 -4.68 13.61
CA ALA A 96 3.77 -4.07 14.52
C ALA A 96 3.54 -2.59 14.12
N PRO A 97 2.38 -1.97 14.40
CA PRO A 97 2.08 -0.61 13.96
C PRO A 97 3.15 0.42 14.38
N GLU A 98 3.67 0.30 15.60
CA GLU A 98 4.76 1.12 16.14
C GLU A 98 6.07 0.92 15.37
N ASP A 99 6.45 -0.32 15.08
CA ASP A 99 7.67 -0.64 14.34
C ASP A 99 7.57 -0.19 12.87
N LYS A 100 6.39 -0.37 12.24
CA LYS A 100 6.14 0.14 10.89
C LYS A 100 6.32 1.65 10.85
N LYS A 101 5.80 2.36 11.85
CA LYS A 101 5.97 3.82 11.95
C LYS A 101 7.45 4.19 12.05
N LEU A 102 8.22 3.51 12.91
CA LEU A 102 9.67 3.75 13.03
C LEU A 102 10.42 3.49 11.72
N LEU A 103 10.05 2.43 10.99
CA LEU A 103 10.64 2.13 9.68
C LEU A 103 10.39 3.27 8.68
N LEU A 104 9.13 3.71 8.56
CA LEU A 104 8.78 4.80 7.65
C LEU A 104 9.47 6.11 8.03
N GLU A 105 9.58 6.42 9.32
CA GLU A 105 10.33 7.59 9.80
C GLU A 105 11.81 7.51 9.43
N GLY A 106 12.46 6.35 9.61
CA GLY A 106 13.87 6.15 9.23
C GLY A 106 14.11 6.36 7.72
N ILE A 107 13.20 5.89 6.88
CA ILE A 107 13.23 6.12 5.42
C ILE A 107 13.09 7.62 5.10
N ILE A 108 12.17 8.31 5.77
CA ILE A 108 11.93 9.76 5.58
C ILE A 108 13.16 10.57 6.01
N GLU A 109 13.81 10.21 7.13
CA GLU A 109 15.00 10.91 7.62
C GLU A 109 16.17 10.78 6.63
N ALA A 110 16.31 9.64 5.95
CA ALA A 110 17.37 9.41 4.95
C ALA A 110 17.12 10.07 3.58
N LYS A 111 15.93 10.63 3.32
CA LYS A 111 15.50 11.03 1.96
C LYS A 111 16.40 12.06 1.24
N ASN A 112 17.19 12.82 1.98
CA ASN A 112 18.07 13.85 1.42
C ASN A 112 19.52 13.39 1.24
N ASP A 113 19.90 12.24 1.80
CA ASP A 113 21.28 11.75 1.81
C ASP A 113 21.58 10.89 0.57
N LEU A 114 22.78 11.00 -0.01
CA LEU A 114 23.16 10.19 -1.17
C LEU A 114 23.77 8.86 -0.71
N PRO A 115 23.45 7.73 -1.37
CA PRO A 115 22.67 7.61 -2.62
C PRO A 115 21.14 7.50 -2.43
N PHE A 116 20.64 7.47 -1.19
CA PHE A 116 19.22 7.25 -0.86
C PHE A 116 18.27 8.26 -1.55
N LYS A 117 18.71 9.50 -1.69
CA LYS A 117 18.00 10.58 -2.38
C LYS A 117 17.57 10.21 -3.81
N ASN A 118 18.35 9.37 -4.52
CA ASN A 118 17.98 8.93 -5.86
C ASN A 118 16.73 8.04 -5.85
N LEU A 119 16.62 7.17 -4.85
CA LEU A 119 15.47 6.31 -4.61
C LEU A 119 14.23 7.16 -4.28
N TRP A 120 14.39 8.12 -3.36
CA TRP A 120 13.32 9.04 -2.97
C TRP A 120 12.83 9.90 -4.14
N ASN A 121 13.74 10.45 -4.95
CA ASN A 121 13.40 11.27 -6.10
C ASN A 121 12.60 10.50 -7.16
N TYR A 122 12.89 9.20 -7.35
CA TYR A 122 12.10 8.35 -8.22
C TYR A 122 10.65 8.28 -7.72
N VAL A 123 10.44 8.03 -6.44
CA VAL A 123 9.10 7.94 -5.84
C VAL A 123 8.36 9.27 -5.91
N VAL A 124 8.98 10.39 -5.52
CA VAL A 124 8.30 11.71 -5.60
C VAL A 124 7.87 12.06 -7.01
N LYS A 125 8.64 11.64 -8.04
CA LYS A 125 8.27 11.85 -9.44
C LYS A 125 7.01 11.07 -9.85
N HIS A 126 6.85 9.84 -9.35
CA HIS A 126 5.74 8.96 -9.74
C HIS A 126 4.52 9.07 -8.81
N TYR A 127 4.74 9.52 -7.56
CA TYR A 127 3.72 9.65 -6.52
C TYR A 127 3.76 11.06 -5.87
N PRO A 128 3.69 12.15 -6.65
CA PRO A 128 3.90 13.52 -6.14
C PRO A 128 2.80 13.98 -5.17
N ASN A 129 1.59 13.42 -5.29
CA ASN A 129 0.41 13.82 -4.53
C ASN A 129 0.16 12.95 -3.29
N GLU A 130 1.00 11.95 -3.07
CA GLU A 130 0.87 11.05 -1.93
C GLU A 130 1.44 11.67 -0.64
N SER A 131 0.95 11.21 0.50
CA SER A 131 1.49 11.64 1.80
C SER A 131 2.95 11.22 1.95
N ILE A 132 3.72 11.93 2.76
CA ILE A 132 5.14 11.60 2.98
C ILE A 132 5.35 10.17 3.53
N LEU A 133 4.41 9.68 4.34
CA LEU A 133 4.42 8.31 4.85
C LEU A 133 4.16 7.29 3.75
N MET A 134 3.23 7.59 2.83
CA MET A 134 2.97 6.75 1.66
C MET A 134 4.16 6.76 0.71
N GLN A 135 4.78 7.92 0.46
CA GLN A 135 6.02 8.00 -0.32
C GLN A 135 7.15 7.16 0.31
N ALA A 136 7.26 7.14 1.64
CA ALA A 136 8.23 6.28 2.32
C ALA A 136 7.91 4.78 2.17
N GLU A 137 6.62 4.41 2.17
CA GLU A 137 6.19 3.04 1.90
C GLU A 137 6.50 2.63 0.45
N GLU A 138 6.21 3.49 -0.53
CA GLU A 138 6.55 3.31 -1.95
C GLU A 138 8.06 3.19 -2.16
N VAL A 139 8.89 3.88 -1.36
CA VAL A 139 10.36 3.71 -1.40
C VAL A 139 10.77 2.28 -1.05
N LEU A 140 10.14 1.68 -0.03
CA LEU A 140 10.37 0.28 0.31
C LEU A 140 9.82 -0.66 -0.77
N ALA A 141 8.59 -0.41 -1.25
CA ALA A 141 7.93 -1.22 -2.27
C ALA A 141 8.69 -1.21 -3.62
N TYR A 142 9.22 -0.05 -4.00
CA TYR A 142 10.11 0.06 -5.16
C TYR A 142 11.44 -0.67 -4.95
N ARG A 143 11.99 -0.67 -3.71
CA ARG A 143 13.25 -1.37 -3.43
C ARG A 143 13.13 -2.88 -3.57
N VAL A 144 12.00 -3.46 -3.19
CA VAL A 144 11.79 -4.92 -3.27
C VAL A 144 11.63 -5.45 -4.69
N GLU A 145 11.36 -4.61 -5.69
CA GLU A 145 11.14 -5.06 -7.08
C GLU A 145 12.32 -5.83 -7.66
N THR A 146 13.54 -5.49 -7.23
CA THR A 146 14.79 -6.10 -7.70
C THR A 146 15.28 -7.25 -6.82
N LEU A 147 14.52 -7.65 -5.79
CA LEU A 147 14.92 -8.75 -4.91
C LEU A 147 14.64 -10.10 -5.56
N GLU A 148 15.70 -10.77 -5.97
CA GLU A 148 15.66 -12.16 -6.39
C GLU A 148 15.72 -13.10 -5.16
N PRO A 149 15.01 -14.25 -5.15
CA PRO A 149 15.01 -15.18 -4.02
C PRO A 149 16.41 -15.61 -3.53
N GLU A 150 17.36 -15.74 -4.47
CA GLU A 150 18.76 -16.12 -4.24
C GLU A 150 19.49 -15.18 -3.28
N LEU A 151 19.04 -13.94 -3.13
CA LEU A 151 19.66 -12.96 -2.25
C LEU A 151 19.40 -13.26 -0.77
N HIS A 152 18.39 -14.05 -0.45
CA HIS A 152 18.03 -14.35 0.95
C HIS A 152 17.87 -15.85 1.27
N LYS A 153 17.42 -16.68 0.32
CA LYS A 153 16.96 -18.05 0.60
C LYS A 153 18.00 -18.97 1.26
N ASP A 154 19.29 -18.77 0.97
CA ASP A 154 20.40 -19.60 1.46
C ASP A 154 21.26 -18.88 2.51
N ASN A 155 20.85 -17.67 2.94
CA ASN A 155 21.63 -16.87 3.88
C ASN A 155 21.01 -16.98 5.30
N PRO A 156 21.64 -17.74 6.22
CA PRO A 156 21.09 -17.95 7.56
C PRO A 156 21.08 -16.69 8.43
N ASN A 157 21.81 -15.65 8.03
CA ASN A 157 21.97 -14.42 8.81
C ASN A 157 21.02 -13.30 8.37
N VAL A 158 20.20 -13.50 7.33
CA VAL A 158 19.30 -12.46 6.78
C VAL A 158 18.45 -11.79 7.86
N HIS A 159 17.86 -12.58 8.76
CA HIS A 159 17.06 -12.06 9.86
C HIS A 159 17.89 -11.19 10.82
N SER A 160 19.07 -11.66 11.25
CA SER A 160 19.92 -10.91 12.17
C SER A 160 20.47 -9.62 11.55
N ILE A 161 20.83 -9.65 10.26
CA ILE A 161 21.36 -8.49 9.54
C ILE A 161 20.26 -7.43 9.36
N GLY A 162 19.07 -7.83 8.88
CA GLY A 162 17.94 -6.92 8.75
C GLY A 162 17.45 -6.36 10.09
N ALA A 163 17.44 -7.17 11.15
CA ALA A 163 17.09 -6.72 12.49
C ALA A 163 18.10 -5.70 13.03
N LYS A 164 19.41 -5.90 12.76
CA LYS A 164 20.46 -4.95 13.15
C LYS A 164 20.32 -3.62 12.40
N SER A 165 20.09 -3.66 11.08
CA SER A 165 19.82 -2.44 10.29
C SER A 165 18.58 -1.70 10.78
N PHE A 166 17.49 -2.40 11.10
CA PHE A 166 16.29 -1.79 11.69
C PHE A 166 16.57 -1.17 13.07
N GLN A 167 17.28 -1.90 13.94
CA GLN A 167 17.63 -1.41 15.28
C GLN A 167 18.47 -0.13 15.20
N ASP A 168 19.54 -0.14 14.40
CA ASP A 168 20.49 0.97 14.33
C ASP A 168 19.87 2.24 13.74
N THR A 169 19.02 2.08 12.71
CA THR A 169 18.55 3.20 11.88
C THR A 169 17.14 3.66 12.21
N CYS A 170 16.28 2.80 12.78
CA CYS A 170 14.88 3.11 13.07
C CYS A 170 14.62 3.25 14.57
N VAL A 171 15.20 2.36 15.40
CA VAL A 171 14.94 2.32 16.85
C VAL A 171 15.91 3.22 17.61
N GLU A 172 17.21 2.95 17.50
CA GLU A 172 18.26 3.70 18.20
C GLU A 172 18.59 5.02 17.50
N LYS A 173 18.35 5.08 16.19
CA LYS A 173 18.72 6.20 15.32
C LYS A 173 20.17 6.63 15.53
N SER A 174 21.07 5.66 15.69
CA SER A 174 22.50 5.90 15.92
C SER A 174 23.21 6.47 14.68
N ARG A 175 22.59 6.31 13.51
CA ARG A 175 22.97 6.89 12.22
C ARG A 175 21.77 6.88 11.26
N LEU A 176 21.87 7.63 10.16
CA LEU A 176 20.87 7.60 9.08
C LEU A 176 20.85 6.23 8.38
N MET A 177 19.67 5.90 7.84
CA MET A 177 19.47 4.72 7.01
C MET A 177 20.22 4.86 5.67
N THR A 178 21.00 3.85 5.32
CA THR A 178 21.62 3.73 4.00
C THR A 178 20.77 2.87 3.07
N VAL A 179 21.11 2.83 1.78
CA VAL A 179 20.44 1.90 0.83
C VAL A 179 20.67 0.44 1.23
N GLU A 180 21.85 0.11 1.75
CA GLU A 180 22.18 -1.24 2.23
C GLU A 180 21.32 -1.64 3.44
N ASP A 181 21.01 -0.69 4.34
CA ASP A 181 20.10 -0.98 5.45
C ASP A 181 18.69 -1.31 4.98
N LEU A 182 18.20 -0.55 3.99
CA LEU A 182 16.91 -0.82 3.39
C LEU A 182 16.91 -2.18 2.67
N ASP A 183 18.02 -2.54 1.99
CA ASP A 183 18.20 -3.88 1.42
C ASP A 183 18.13 -4.97 2.49
N ASN A 184 18.87 -4.80 3.58
CA ASN A 184 18.89 -5.77 4.67
C ASN A 184 17.50 -5.94 5.30
N ILE A 185 16.77 -4.84 5.52
CA ILE A 185 15.41 -4.87 6.07
C ILE A 185 14.45 -5.55 5.09
N THR A 186 14.53 -5.23 3.79
CA THR A 186 13.65 -5.81 2.78
C THR A 186 13.93 -7.29 2.52
N LEU A 187 15.20 -7.72 2.55
CA LEU A 187 15.57 -9.14 2.53
C LEU A 187 15.04 -9.88 3.75
N MET A 188 15.09 -9.27 4.95
CA MET A 188 14.48 -9.82 6.16
C MET A 188 12.96 -9.97 6.03
N ILE A 189 12.26 -9.03 5.38
CA ILE A 189 10.83 -9.16 5.08
C ILE A 189 10.62 -10.34 4.14
N ALA A 190 11.33 -10.37 3.00
CA ALA A 190 11.19 -11.41 1.98
C ALA A 190 11.44 -12.81 2.54
N GLN A 191 12.50 -13.00 3.33
CA GLN A 191 12.79 -14.26 4.01
C GLN A 191 11.70 -14.62 5.02
N GLY A 192 11.16 -13.65 5.78
CA GLY A 192 10.07 -13.92 6.71
C GLY A 192 8.76 -14.33 6.05
N ILE A 193 8.45 -13.78 4.87
CA ILE A 193 7.31 -14.23 4.06
C ILE A 193 7.58 -15.63 3.46
N ARG A 194 8.82 -15.90 3.07
CA ARG A 194 9.25 -17.23 2.60
C ARG A 194 9.07 -18.30 3.68
N ASP A 195 9.56 -18.02 4.88
CA ASP A 195 9.55 -18.98 6.00
C ASP A 195 8.21 -19.01 6.76
N LYS A 196 7.25 -18.16 6.37
CA LYS A 196 5.98 -17.92 7.08
C LYS A 196 6.17 -17.52 8.54
N THR A 197 7.27 -16.83 8.85
CA THR A 197 7.54 -16.29 10.19
C THR A 197 7.03 -14.85 10.34
N ARG A 198 6.66 -14.20 9.22
CA ARG A 198 6.05 -12.88 9.18
C ARG A 198 4.62 -12.97 8.63
N GLU A 199 3.67 -12.68 9.51
CA GLU A 199 2.27 -12.48 9.17
C GLU A 199 1.90 -11.01 9.30
N GLN A 200 0.88 -10.57 8.55
CA GLN A 200 0.38 -9.21 8.67
C GLN A 200 -0.10 -8.90 10.10
N LYS A 201 0.45 -7.83 10.70
CA LYS A 201 0.09 -7.29 12.03
C LYS A 201 -0.53 -5.91 11.95
N THR A 202 -0.19 -5.14 10.92
CA THR A 202 -0.76 -3.83 10.64
C THR A 202 -1.82 -3.96 9.55
N PHE A 203 -3.04 -3.50 9.81
CA PHE A 203 -4.14 -3.54 8.85
C PHE A 203 -4.48 -2.11 8.42
N PRO A 204 -3.79 -1.56 7.41
CA PRO A 204 -4.13 -0.24 6.93
C PRO A 204 -5.56 -0.27 6.39
N VAL A 205 -6.36 0.73 6.75
CA VAL A 205 -7.70 0.94 6.17
C VAL A 205 -7.59 1.53 4.75
N TYR A 206 -6.37 1.67 4.23
CA TYR A 206 -6.07 2.18 2.90
C TYR A 206 -5.70 1.02 1.97
N GLY A 207 -6.45 0.88 0.88
CA GLY A 207 -6.01 0.18 -0.33
C GLY A 207 -5.67 1.19 -1.42
N ILE A 208 -5.53 0.72 -2.66
CA ILE A 208 -5.23 1.46 -3.91
C ILE A 208 -6.07 2.74 -4.14
N PHE A 209 -7.13 2.94 -3.35
CA PHE A 209 -8.00 4.11 -3.35
C PHE A 209 -7.92 4.98 -2.10
N GLY A 210 -6.81 4.97 -1.37
CA GLY A 210 -6.54 5.92 -0.28
C GLY A 210 -6.46 7.40 -0.71
N ARG A 211 -7.24 7.84 -1.71
CA ARG A 211 -7.52 9.22 -2.03
C ARG A 211 -8.80 9.67 -1.33
N GLN A 212 -8.68 10.81 -0.65
CA GLN A 212 -9.67 11.78 -0.14
C GLN A 212 -11.12 11.31 0.18
N ALA A 213 -11.81 10.61 -0.71
CA ALA A 213 -13.09 9.97 -0.46
C ALA A 213 -13.00 8.94 0.68
N ASP A 214 -11.97 8.09 0.71
CA ASP A 214 -11.78 7.12 1.81
C ASP A 214 -11.49 7.84 3.15
N ARG A 215 -10.83 9.01 3.12
CA ARG A 215 -10.66 9.88 4.31
C ARG A 215 -11.97 10.49 4.76
N GLN A 216 -12.83 10.93 3.85
CA GLN A 216 -14.17 11.42 4.19
C GLN A 216 -15.03 10.31 4.78
N THR A 217 -15.10 9.12 4.15
CA THR A 217 -15.87 7.99 4.68
C THR A 217 -15.35 7.55 6.05
N GLN A 218 -14.03 7.52 6.27
CA GLN A 218 -13.45 7.22 7.58
C GLN A 218 -13.71 8.31 8.63
N THR A 219 -13.68 9.59 8.23
CA THR A 219 -14.02 10.71 9.11
C THR A 219 -15.49 10.62 9.53
N GLU A 220 -16.37 10.26 8.61
CA GLU A 220 -17.79 10.08 8.88
C GLU A 220 -18.08 8.86 9.76
N GLU A 221 -17.41 7.72 9.53
CA GLU A 221 -17.51 6.57 10.42
C GLU A 221 -16.98 6.85 11.84
N LEU A 222 -15.91 7.65 11.97
CA LEU A 222 -15.40 8.07 13.27
C LEU A 222 -16.34 9.05 13.96
N LEU A 223 -16.88 10.02 13.22
CA LEU A 223 -17.88 10.98 13.72
C LEU A 223 -19.12 10.23 14.21
N ASP A 224 -19.62 9.26 13.46
CA ASP A 224 -20.77 8.46 13.86
C ASP A 224 -20.50 7.66 15.15
N LYS A 225 -19.32 7.05 15.28
CA LYS A 225 -18.91 6.36 16.51
C LYS A 225 -18.79 7.32 17.70
N ILE A 226 -18.24 8.51 17.51
CA ILE A 226 -18.14 9.54 18.56
C ILE A 226 -19.55 9.97 18.97
N LEU A 227 -20.42 10.28 18.01
CA LEU A 227 -21.80 10.71 18.25
C LEU A 227 -22.63 9.63 18.96
N GLN A 228 -22.41 8.35 18.66
CA GLN A 228 -23.09 7.24 19.33
C GLN A 228 -22.67 7.05 20.79
N ASN A 229 -21.44 7.46 21.14
CA ASN A 229 -20.89 7.33 22.49
C ASN A 229 -21.14 8.55 23.38
N LEU A 230 -21.74 9.63 22.86
CA LEU A 230 -22.14 10.79 23.66
C LEU A 230 -23.43 10.50 24.47
N PRO A 231 -23.64 11.17 25.62
CA PRO A 231 -24.91 11.08 26.35
C PRO A 231 -26.11 11.50 25.47
N PRO A 232 -27.29 10.86 25.59
CA PRO A 232 -28.43 11.06 24.70
C PRO A 232 -28.83 12.53 24.49
N ASP A 233 -28.80 13.32 25.55
CA ASP A 233 -29.16 14.75 25.52
C ASP A 233 -28.18 15.59 24.70
N THR A 234 -26.93 15.15 24.57
CA THR A 234 -25.86 15.83 23.83
C THR A 234 -25.75 15.35 22.38
N GLN A 235 -26.23 14.14 22.07
CA GLN A 235 -26.18 13.56 20.71
C GLN A 235 -26.96 14.42 19.70
N ARG A 236 -28.14 14.90 20.09
CA ARG A 236 -29.02 15.67 19.20
C ARG A 236 -28.37 16.98 18.76
N MET A 237 -27.85 17.75 19.71
CA MET A 237 -27.17 19.03 19.41
C MET A 237 -25.90 18.81 18.59
N ALA A 238 -25.12 17.76 18.90
CA ALA A 238 -23.92 17.44 18.15
C ALA A 238 -24.23 17.07 16.68
N ARG A 239 -25.29 16.29 16.43
CA ARG A 239 -25.76 15.96 15.07
C ARG A 239 -26.23 17.19 14.30
N GLU A 240 -27.00 18.08 14.94
CA GLU A 240 -27.47 19.33 14.33
C GLU A 240 -26.30 20.26 13.96
N ASN A 241 -25.23 20.29 14.76
CA ASN A 241 -24.04 21.09 14.47
C ASN A 241 -23.19 20.52 13.33
N VAL A 242 -23.04 19.19 13.27
CA VAL A 242 -22.35 18.52 12.16
C VAL A 242 -23.07 18.78 10.83
N GLU A 243 -24.41 18.70 10.83
CA GLU A 243 -25.21 18.93 9.62
C GLU A 243 -25.11 20.39 9.13
N LYS A 244 -25.12 21.36 10.05
CA LYS A 244 -24.88 22.79 9.72
C LYS A 244 -23.49 23.01 9.13
N ALA A 245 -22.46 22.33 9.67
CA ALA A 245 -21.10 22.43 9.17
C ALA A 245 -20.96 21.85 7.75
N ARG A 246 -21.68 20.76 7.43
CA ARG A 246 -21.72 20.17 6.08
C ARG A 246 -22.37 21.13 5.08
N GLN A 247 -23.50 21.75 5.44
CA GLN A 247 -24.20 22.70 4.58
C GLN A 247 -23.39 23.96 4.28
N ALA A 248 -22.52 24.38 5.20
CA ALA A 248 -21.61 25.52 5.00
C ALA A 248 -20.42 25.21 4.07
N GLN A 249 -20.15 23.93 3.77
CA GLN A 249 -19.01 23.49 2.95
C GLN A 249 -19.40 23.06 1.52
N SER A 250 -20.68 22.95 1.18
CA SER A 250 -21.12 22.70 -0.20
C SER A 250 -21.13 24.00 -1.02
N PRO A 251 -20.53 24.04 -2.24
CA PRO A 251 -20.66 25.21 -3.11
C PRO A 251 -22.11 25.36 -3.58
N ALA A 252 -22.58 26.61 -3.68
CA ALA A 252 -23.94 26.91 -4.14
C ALA A 252 -24.15 26.37 -5.58
N PRO A 253 -25.37 25.89 -5.92
CA PRO A 253 -25.61 25.33 -7.24
C PRO A 253 -25.46 26.42 -8.32
N GLU A 254 -24.57 26.18 -9.29
CA GLU A 254 -24.48 27.02 -10.48
C GLU A 254 -25.77 26.86 -11.31
N HIS A 255 -26.49 27.97 -11.46
CA HIS A 255 -27.59 28.10 -12.41
C HIS A 255 -26.99 28.05 -13.83
N HIS A 256 -26.97 26.87 -14.45
CA HIS A 256 -26.76 26.78 -15.89
C HIS A 256 -28.03 27.29 -16.58
N GLN A 257 -27.96 28.50 -17.16
CA GLN A 257 -28.85 28.91 -18.23
C GLN A 257 -28.45 28.14 -19.49
N ASP A 258 -29.38 27.33 -19.99
CA ASP A 258 -29.29 26.74 -21.32
C ASP A 258 -29.16 27.85 -22.37
N MET A 259 -28.07 27.81 -23.13
CA MET A 259 -27.93 28.55 -24.38
C MET A 259 -28.09 27.54 -25.51
N GLU A 260 -29.30 27.47 -26.07
CA GLU A 260 -29.53 26.90 -27.39
C GLU A 260 -28.64 27.63 -28.41
N LEU A 261 -27.85 26.87 -29.17
CA LEU A 261 -27.24 27.33 -30.40
C LEU A 261 -27.85 26.51 -31.53
N ASP A 262 -28.75 27.15 -32.27
CA ASP A 262 -29.14 26.76 -33.62
C ASP A 262 -27.88 26.67 -34.50
N LEU A 263 -27.68 25.51 -35.15
CA LEU A 263 -27.21 25.33 -36.52
C LEU A 263 -27.47 23.88 -36.99
#